data_AF-A0A2S5R2Q7-F1
#
_entry.id   AF-A0A2S5R2Q7-F1
#
_cell.length_a   1.000
_cell.length_b   1.000
_cell.length_c   1.000
_cell.angle_alpha   90.00
_cell.angle_beta   90.00
_cell.angle_gamma   90.00
#
_symmetry.space_group_name_H-M   'P 1'
#
loop_
_entity.id
_entity.type
_entity.pdbx_description
1 polymer ?
#
loop_
_entity_poly.entity_id
_entity_poly.type
_entity_poly.pdbx_seq_one_letter_code
_entity_poly.pdbx_strand_id
1 'polypeptide(L)'
;MLLSELFEDATIPQLQQSIEQGFPDTKKRQHATNEVQVAAYQYIPKTNVKLLQVVSNTNSQSGGRYNQVIVLRDVQYDMADSATNISIDRGGKKFYVKPVAFNTTNVAVSCNCPDYIMRFAHTNAENNCHVGQLPPQYIRKTTDRPSANPNHVPGMCKHLLKMTEDLQRTGLLN
;
A
#
# COMPACT_ATOMS: atom_id res chain seq x y z
N MET A 1 -19.73 -7.04 28.06
CA MET A 1 -19.31 -7.87 26.93
C MET A 1 -18.51 -6.96 26.01
N LEU A 2 -17.18 -7.07 26.06
CA LEU A 2 -16.25 -6.18 25.36
C LEU A 2 -16.43 -6.31 23.85
N LEU A 3 -16.70 -5.19 23.19
CA LEU A 3 -16.83 -5.08 21.75
C LEU A 3 -15.41 -4.94 21.14
N SER A 4 -14.57 -5.95 21.39
CA SER A 4 -13.20 -6.02 20.92
C SER A 4 -13.05 -7.27 20.06
N GLU A 5 -13.25 -7.08 18.76
CA GLU A 5 -12.67 -7.88 17.65
C GLU A 5 -13.27 -7.36 16.32
N LEU A 6 -13.12 -6.05 16.09
CA LEU A 6 -13.08 -5.48 14.74
C LEU A 6 -11.61 -5.53 14.33
N PHE A 7 -11.29 -6.11 13.18
CA PHE A 7 -9.92 -6.11 12.68
C PHE A 7 -9.45 -4.66 12.48
N GLU A 8 -8.57 -4.19 13.36
CA GLU A 8 -7.96 -2.86 13.35
C GLU A 8 -6.53 -2.98 12.82
N ASP A 9 -6.28 -2.42 11.64
CA ASP A 9 -5.00 -2.35 10.92
C ASP A 9 -4.53 -3.62 10.18
N ALA A 10 -3.74 -3.43 9.13
CA ALA A 10 -3.18 -4.51 8.32
C ALA A 10 -1.69 -4.26 8.01
N THR A 11 -0.91 -5.34 7.92
CA THR A 11 0.47 -5.32 7.45
C THR A 11 0.53 -5.62 5.95
N ILE A 12 1.68 -5.35 5.31
CA ILE A 12 1.83 -5.64 3.87
C ILE A 12 1.66 -7.15 3.57
N PRO A 13 2.28 -8.08 4.33
CA PRO A 13 2.03 -9.52 4.13
C PRO A 13 0.56 -9.91 4.28
N GLN A 14 -0.18 -9.34 5.23
CA GLN A 14 -1.60 -9.64 5.40
C GLN A 14 -2.41 -9.21 4.18
N LEU A 15 -2.13 -8.02 3.61
CA LEU A 15 -2.78 -7.57 2.39
C LEU A 15 -2.38 -8.42 1.17
N GLN A 16 -1.14 -8.93 1.11
CA GLN A 16 -0.67 -9.85 0.08
C GLN A 16 -1.32 -11.24 0.19
N GLN A 17 -1.40 -11.79 1.39
CA GLN A 17 -2.03 -13.09 1.63
C GLN A 17 -3.52 -13.03 1.35
N SER A 18 -4.18 -11.92 1.71
CA SER A 18 -5.61 -11.71 1.47
C SER A 18 -5.97 -11.77 -0.02
N ILE A 19 -5.14 -11.18 -0.89
CA ILE A 19 -5.38 -11.24 -2.33
C ILE A 19 -5.10 -12.63 -2.92
N GLU A 20 -4.14 -13.38 -2.40
CA GLU A 20 -3.88 -14.76 -2.84
C GLU A 20 -5.06 -15.69 -2.47
N GLN A 21 -5.59 -15.55 -1.26
CA GLN A 21 -6.77 -16.31 -0.80
C GLN A 21 -8.07 -15.86 -1.49
N GLY A 22 -8.22 -14.55 -1.72
CA GLY A 22 -9.42 -13.99 -2.34
C GLY A 22 -9.51 -14.19 -3.85
N PHE A 23 -8.38 -14.40 -4.53
CA PHE A 23 -8.29 -14.47 -5.99
C PHE A 23 -7.37 -15.61 -6.48
N PRO A 24 -7.61 -16.87 -6.07
CA PRO A 24 -6.69 -17.99 -6.30
C PRO A 24 -6.47 -18.31 -7.78
N ASP A 25 -7.46 -18.05 -8.64
CA ASP A 25 -7.43 -18.44 -10.05
C ASP A 25 -6.87 -17.35 -10.99
N THR A 26 -6.40 -16.22 -10.45
CA THR A 26 -6.01 -15.07 -11.30
C THR A 26 -4.56 -15.15 -11.76
N LYS A 27 -4.32 -15.12 -13.07
CA LYS A 27 -2.97 -15.35 -13.65
C LYS A 27 -2.13 -14.08 -13.94
N LYS A 28 -2.74 -12.89 -13.95
CA LYS A 28 -2.10 -11.63 -14.40
C LYS A 28 -2.16 -10.47 -13.40
N ARG A 29 -2.78 -10.63 -12.24
CA ARG A 29 -3.08 -9.48 -11.36
C ARG A 29 -1.91 -9.19 -10.44
N GLN A 30 -1.93 -9.74 -9.23
CA GLN A 30 -0.84 -9.65 -8.25
C GLN A 30 0.48 -10.22 -8.79
N HIS A 31 0.42 -11.06 -9.81
CA HIS A 31 1.58 -11.74 -10.40
C HIS A 31 2.26 -10.96 -11.55
N ALA A 32 1.72 -9.81 -11.99
CA ALA A 32 2.28 -9.03 -13.10
C ALA A 32 2.95 -7.73 -12.65
N THR A 33 3.64 -7.74 -11.50
CA THR A 33 4.39 -6.58 -10.99
C THR A 33 5.53 -6.17 -11.92
N ASN A 34 6.13 -7.13 -12.65
CA ASN A 34 7.19 -6.89 -13.64
C ASN A 34 6.76 -5.99 -14.82
N GLU A 35 5.46 -5.86 -15.10
CA GLU A 35 4.93 -4.96 -16.15
C GLU A 35 4.79 -3.51 -15.68
N VAL A 36 5.06 -3.25 -14.40
CA VAL A 36 4.90 -1.95 -13.75
C VAL A 36 6.27 -1.36 -13.49
N GLN A 37 6.48 -0.14 -13.98
CA GLN A 37 7.68 0.63 -13.68
C GLN A 37 7.31 1.79 -12.75
N VAL A 38 8.00 1.87 -11.62
CA VAL A 38 7.88 3.02 -10.74
C VAL A 38 8.76 4.15 -11.28
N ALA A 39 8.17 5.33 -11.52
CA ALA A 39 8.87 6.46 -12.10
C ALA A 39 9.70 7.23 -11.05
N ALA A 40 9.10 7.52 -9.89
CA ALA A 40 9.75 8.22 -8.78
C ALA A 40 8.98 7.96 -7.48
N TYR A 41 9.68 8.10 -6.34
CA TYR A 41 9.08 8.16 -5.02
C TYR A 41 9.27 9.54 -4.41
N GLN A 42 8.27 10.00 -3.68
CA GLN A 42 8.39 11.11 -2.77
C GLN A 42 8.11 10.60 -1.35
N TYR A 43 9.06 10.83 -0.46
CA TYR A 43 8.89 10.57 0.95
C TYR A 43 8.33 11.82 1.64
N ILE A 44 7.30 11.62 2.46
CA ILE A 44 6.61 12.65 3.22
C ILE A 44 6.67 12.23 4.71
N PRO A 45 7.75 12.58 5.41
CA PRO A 45 7.88 12.31 6.83
C PRO A 45 6.85 13.11 7.64
N LYS A 46 6.20 12.47 8.60
CA LYS A 46 5.34 13.10 9.61
C LYS A 46 5.83 12.67 11.00
N THR A 47 6.96 13.24 11.41
CA THR A 47 7.69 12.87 12.64
C THR A 47 6.84 12.95 13.90
N ASN A 48 5.96 13.96 14.02
CA ASN A 48 5.12 14.18 15.19
C ASN A 48 4.09 13.06 15.44
N VAL A 49 3.73 12.32 14.39
CA VAL A 49 2.76 11.21 14.45
C VAL A 49 3.39 9.87 14.07
N LYS A 50 4.72 9.81 13.99
CA LYS A 50 5.49 8.60 13.62
C LYS A 50 4.99 7.93 12.33
N LEU A 51 4.57 8.73 11.34
CA LEU A 51 4.16 8.20 10.03
C LEU A 51 5.21 8.53 8.98
N LEU A 52 5.43 7.61 8.04
CA LEU A 52 6.11 7.89 6.78
C LEU A 52 5.14 7.62 5.63
N GLN A 53 4.76 8.67 4.92
CA GLN A 53 3.97 8.53 3.71
C GLN A 53 4.91 8.48 2.50
N VAL A 54 4.81 7.41 1.72
CA VAL A 54 5.51 7.26 0.45
C VAL A 54 4.49 7.44 -0.66
N VAL A 55 4.74 8.39 -1.54
CA VAL A 55 3.90 8.66 -2.71
C VAL A 55 4.69 8.31 -3.95
N SER A 56 4.05 7.71 -4.94
CA SER A 56 4.73 7.32 -6.16
C SER A 56 3.78 7.30 -7.35
N ASN A 57 4.36 7.49 -8.52
CA ASN A 57 3.68 7.33 -9.80
C ASN A 57 4.26 6.12 -10.53
N THR A 58 3.39 5.26 -11.05
CA THR A 58 3.76 4.13 -11.89
C THR A 58 3.30 4.32 -13.32
N ASN A 59 4.13 3.85 -14.26
CA ASN A 59 3.77 3.71 -15.66
C ASN A 59 3.48 2.23 -15.94
N SER A 60 2.33 1.93 -16.55
CA SER A 60 2.08 0.63 -17.16
C SER A 60 2.66 0.57 -18.57
N GLN A 61 3.02 -0.62 -19.03
CA GLN A 61 3.45 -0.83 -20.43
C GLN A 61 2.42 -0.34 -21.47
N SER A 62 1.13 -0.30 -21.10
CA SER A 62 0.03 0.20 -21.92
C SER A 62 -0.17 1.72 -21.89
N GLY A 63 0.73 2.48 -21.25
CA GLY A 63 0.69 3.95 -21.19
C GLY A 63 -0.18 4.55 -20.07
N GLY A 64 -0.72 3.73 -19.17
CA GLY A 64 -1.45 4.20 -18.00
C GLY A 64 -0.52 4.77 -16.93
N ARG A 65 -0.89 5.91 -16.34
CA ARG A 65 -0.20 6.52 -15.20
C ARG A 65 -1.06 6.38 -13.95
N TYR A 66 -0.53 5.75 -12.92
CA TYR A 66 -1.22 5.55 -11.66
C TYR A 66 -0.45 6.15 -10.51
N ASN A 67 -1.18 6.80 -9.60
CA ASN A 67 -0.65 7.35 -8.37
C ASN A 67 -0.98 6.38 -7.26
N GLN A 68 0.02 6.03 -6.46
CA GLN A 68 -0.14 5.19 -5.30
C GLN A 68 0.50 5.80 -4.06
N VAL A 69 -0.06 5.46 -2.91
CA VAL A 69 0.35 5.91 -1.60
C VAL A 69 0.45 4.71 -0.67
N ILE A 70 1.57 4.63 0.05
CA ILE A 70 1.74 3.73 1.19
C ILE A 70 2.05 4.61 2.40
N VAL A 71 1.29 4.48 3.47
CA VAL A 71 1.56 5.11 4.77
C VAL A 71 2.02 4.02 5.72
N LEU A 72 3.28 4.11 6.13
CA LEU A 72 3.89 3.27 7.17
C LEU A 72 3.61 3.92 8.53
N ARG A 73 3.12 3.13 9.48
CA ARG A 73 2.85 3.56 10.86
C ARG A 73 4.02 3.23 11.79
N ASP A 74 4.06 3.91 12.93
CA ASP A 74 5.05 3.71 14.00
C ASP A 74 6.51 3.72 13.55
N VAL A 75 6.81 4.55 12.54
CA VAL A 75 8.14 4.71 11.97
C VAL A 75 9.06 5.40 12.96
N GLN A 76 10.24 4.82 13.18
CA GLN A 76 11.27 5.38 14.04
C GLN A 76 12.15 6.35 13.26
N TYR A 77 12.26 7.56 13.79
CA TYR A 77 13.11 8.63 13.26
C TYR A 77 14.28 8.89 14.21
N ASP A 78 15.50 8.92 13.68
CA ASP A 78 16.69 9.30 14.42
C ASP A 78 17.00 10.79 14.22
N MET A 79 17.76 11.36 15.15
CA MET A 79 18.19 12.77 15.10
C MET A 79 19.38 13.00 14.17
N ALA A 80 20.15 11.95 13.85
CA ALA A 80 21.38 12.03 13.08
C ALA A 80 21.53 10.86 12.11
N ASP A 81 22.33 11.09 11.08
CA ASP A 81 22.72 10.09 10.09
C ASP A 81 23.55 8.98 10.74
N SER A 82 23.32 7.73 10.35
CA SER A 82 24.07 6.59 10.85
C SER A 82 24.05 5.42 9.87
N ALA A 83 24.93 4.44 10.06
CA ALA A 83 24.97 3.24 9.23
C ALA A 83 23.70 2.36 9.33
N THR A 84 22.82 2.61 10.31
CA THR A 84 21.62 1.81 10.57
C THR A 84 20.32 2.52 10.19
N ASN A 85 20.40 3.71 9.59
CA ASN A 85 19.23 4.45 9.13
C ASN A 85 19.37 4.91 7.67
N ILE A 86 18.25 5.35 7.12
CA ILE A 86 18.09 5.79 5.74
C ILE A 86 17.88 7.30 5.75
N SER A 87 18.73 8.00 5.02
CA SER A 87 18.65 9.45 4.85
C SER A 87 17.62 9.80 3.76
N ILE A 88 16.61 10.57 4.15
CA ILE A 88 15.55 11.06 3.27
C ILE A 88 15.66 12.58 3.20
N ASP A 89 15.89 13.14 2.01
CA ASP A 89 15.77 14.58 1.78
C ASP A 89 14.34 14.95 1.39
N ARG A 90 13.80 15.97 2.05
CA ARG A 90 12.55 16.61 1.63
C ARG A 90 12.71 18.12 1.69
N GLY A 91 12.97 18.71 0.52
CA GLY A 91 13.07 20.16 0.36
C GLY A 91 14.26 20.73 1.11
N GLY A 92 15.40 20.03 1.11
CA GLY A 92 16.63 20.45 1.79
C GLY A 92 16.68 20.12 3.28
N LYS A 93 15.61 19.55 3.85
CA LYS A 93 15.61 19.01 5.21
C LYS A 93 15.82 17.49 5.15
N LYS A 94 16.85 17.03 5.84
CA LYS A 94 17.13 15.61 6.02
C LYS A 94 16.33 15.01 7.17
N PHE A 95 15.87 13.79 6.96
CA PHE A 95 15.21 12.94 7.94
C PHE A 95 15.90 11.58 7.94
N TYR A 96 16.14 11.01 9.12
CA TYR A 96 16.84 9.74 9.26
C TYR A 96 15.84 8.70 9.76
N VAL A 97 15.55 7.71 8.93
CA VAL A 97 14.51 6.71 9.19
C VAL A 97 15.14 5.35 9.39
N LYS A 98 14.83 4.68 10.50
CA LYS A 98 15.23 3.28 10.64
C LYS A 98 14.44 2.40 9.69
N PRO A 99 15.04 1.32 9.13
CA PRO A 99 14.32 0.32 8.38
C PRO A 99 13.05 -0.13 9.10
N VAL A 100 11.97 -0.20 8.35
CA VAL A 100 10.63 -0.49 8.85
C VAL A 100 10.36 -1.98 8.68
N ALA A 101 9.96 -2.64 9.77
CA ALA A 101 9.71 -4.07 9.78
C ALA A 101 8.53 -4.44 8.88
N PHE A 102 8.80 -5.15 7.79
CA PHE A 102 7.84 -5.50 6.74
C PHE A 102 6.66 -6.32 7.29
N ASN A 103 6.95 -7.24 8.22
CA ASN A 103 5.98 -8.22 8.70
C ASN A 103 5.05 -7.70 9.80
N THR A 104 5.47 -6.67 10.53
CA THR A 104 4.79 -6.23 11.75
C THR A 104 4.31 -4.79 11.68
N THR A 105 4.75 -4.02 10.69
CA THR A 105 4.34 -2.62 10.55
C THR A 105 2.96 -2.54 9.92
N ASN A 106 2.05 -1.88 10.62
CA ASN A 106 0.75 -1.54 10.09
C ASN A 106 0.87 -0.50 8.98
N VAL A 107 0.08 -0.70 7.92
CA VAL A 107 0.08 0.17 6.75
C VAL A 107 -1.33 0.60 6.38
N ALA A 108 -1.41 1.78 5.77
CA ALA A 108 -2.56 2.16 4.97
C ALA A 108 -2.11 2.40 3.53
N VAL A 109 -2.91 1.97 2.57
CA VAL A 109 -2.58 2.07 1.14
C VAL A 109 -3.69 2.76 0.36
N SER A 110 -3.34 3.38 -0.78
CA SER A 110 -4.31 3.86 -1.76
C SER A 110 -3.69 3.86 -3.15
N CYS A 111 -4.50 3.61 -4.17
CA CYS A 111 -4.08 3.71 -5.56
C CYS A 111 -5.24 4.17 -6.43
N ASN A 112 -4.99 5.04 -7.40
CA ASN A 112 -6.05 5.50 -8.32
C ASN A 112 -6.32 4.53 -9.49
N CYS A 113 -5.71 3.34 -9.52
CA CYS A 113 -5.96 2.38 -10.59
C CYS A 113 -7.35 1.74 -10.47
N PRO A 114 -8.01 1.40 -11.60
CA PRO A 114 -9.33 0.79 -11.58
C PRO A 114 -9.41 -0.50 -10.75
N ASP A 115 -8.35 -1.31 -10.77
CA ASP A 115 -8.27 -2.56 -10.01
C ASP A 115 -8.36 -2.31 -8.50
N TYR A 116 -7.66 -1.29 -7.99
CA TYR A 116 -7.74 -0.91 -6.59
C TYR A 116 -9.10 -0.32 -6.24
N ILE A 117 -9.57 0.65 -7.03
CA ILE A 117 -10.85 1.34 -6.77
C ILE A 117 -12.01 0.36 -6.71
N MET A 118 -12.08 -0.57 -7.67
CA MET A 118 -13.22 -1.49 -7.81
C MET A 118 -13.17 -2.67 -6.85
N ARG A 119 -11.99 -3.09 -6.40
CA ARG A 119 -11.85 -4.32 -5.59
C ARG A 119 -11.54 -4.04 -4.13
N PHE A 120 -10.62 -3.13 -3.87
CA PHE A 120 -9.96 -3.04 -2.56
C PHE A 120 -10.28 -1.75 -1.82
N ALA A 121 -10.57 -0.65 -2.52
CA ALA A 121 -10.62 0.65 -1.87
C ALA A 121 -11.67 0.73 -0.75
N HIS A 122 -12.89 0.23 -0.99
CA HIS A 122 -13.94 0.17 0.04
C HIS A 122 -13.58 -0.78 1.18
N THR A 123 -13.20 -2.02 0.86
CA THR A 123 -12.87 -3.02 1.87
C THR A 123 -11.66 -2.63 2.71
N ASN A 124 -10.62 -2.05 2.10
CA ASN A 124 -9.49 -1.52 2.85
C ASN A 124 -9.92 -0.40 3.80
N ALA A 125 -10.87 0.44 3.40
CA ALA A 125 -11.37 1.51 4.25
C ALA A 125 -12.20 0.98 5.42
N GLU A 126 -13.01 -0.06 5.19
CA GLU A 126 -13.71 -0.80 6.26
C GLU A 126 -12.72 -1.47 7.25
N ASN A 127 -11.52 -1.81 6.80
CA ASN A 127 -10.45 -2.45 7.59
C ASN A 127 -9.35 -1.47 8.03
N ASN A 128 -9.61 -0.15 8.02
CA ASN A 128 -8.66 0.90 8.44
C ASN A 128 -7.28 0.89 7.73
N CYS A 129 -7.18 0.25 6.56
CA CYS A 129 -5.95 0.15 5.76
C CYS A 129 -6.05 0.89 4.41
N HIS A 130 -7.00 1.84 4.30
CA HIS A 130 -7.11 2.79 3.19
C HIS A 130 -6.54 4.16 3.54
N VAL A 131 -5.83 4.80 2.59
CA VAL A 131 -5.41 6.20 2.72
C VAL A 131 -6.44 7.11 2.07
N GLY A 132 -7.08 7.94 2.88
CA GLY A 132 -8.00 8.98 2.43
C GLY A 132 -9.40 8.82 3.01
N GLN A 133 -10.36 9.49 2.40
CA GLN A 133 -11.77 9.33 2.75
C GLN A 133 -12.28 7.95 2.28
N LEU A 134 -13.24 7.38 3.02
CA LEU A 134 -13.95 6.17 2.63
C LEU A 134 -14.50 6.33 1.19
N PRO A 135 -13.98 5.57 0.21
CA PRO A 135 -14.49 5.64 -1.15
C PRO A 135 -15.88 4.98 -1.22
N PRO A 136 -16.76 5.41 -2.13
CA PRO A 136 -18.04 4.76 -2.31
C PRO A 136 -17.86 3.29 -2.69
N GLN A 137 -18.71 2.41 -2.17
CA GLN A 137 -18.71 1.00 -2.54
C GLN A 137 -18.90 0.87 -4.05
N TYR A 138 -18.06 0.05 -4.68
CA TYR A 138 -18.25 -0.25 -6.10
C TYR A 138 -19.53 -1.06 -6.29
N ILE A 139 -20.51 -0.47 -6.98
CA ILE A 139 -21.74 -1.15 -7.39
C ILE A 139 -21.55 -1.64 -8.83
N ARG A 140 -21.57 -2.97 -9.00
CA ARG A 140 -21.51 -3.60 -10.33
C ARG A 140 -22.70 -3.17 -11.18
N LYS A 141 -22.43 -2.81 -12.44
CA LYS A 141 -23.48 -2.41 -13.41
C LYS A 141 -24.03 -3.55 -14.28
N THR A 142 -23.34 -4.68 -14.35
CA THR A 142 -23.74 -5.83 -15.19
C THR A 142 -24.23 -7.00 -14.34
N THR A 143 -24.91 -7.99 -14.92
CA THR A 143 -25.36 -9.21 -14.22
C THR A 143 -24.56 -10.47 -14.61
N ASP A 144 -23.79 -10.40 -15.70
CA ASP A 144 -23.12 -11.50 -16.40
C ASP A 144 -21.73 -11.89 -15.85
N ARG A 145 -21.12 -11.05 -15.02
CA ARG A 145 -19.76 -11.28 -14.47
C ARG A 145 -19.77 -11.28 -12.94
N PRO A 146 -19.04 -12.17 -12.25
CA PRO A 146 -18.99 -12.15 -10.79
C PRO A 146 -18.46 -10.82 -10.25
N SER A 147 -18.72 -10.55 -8.95
CA SER A 147 -18.17 -9.38 -8.25
C SER A 147 -16.66 -9.26 -8.49
N ALA A 148 -16.16 -8.03 -8.55
CA ALA A 148 -14.73 -7.79 -8.67
C ALA A 148 -13.98 -8.20 -7.38
N ASN A 149 -14.65 -8.24 -6.23
CA ASN A 149 -14.10 -8.81 -5.00
C ASN A 149 -15.18 -9.69 -4.34
N PRO A 150 -15.39 -10.93 -4.81
CA PRO A 150 -16.47 -11.79 -4.34
C PRO A 150 -16.39 -12.11 -2.84
N ASN A 151 -15.16 -12.17 -2.31
CA ASN A 151 -14.90 -12.53 -0.92
C ASN A 151 -14.74 -11.32 0.00
N HIS A 152 -14.92 -10.09 -0.51
CA HIS A 152 -14.80 -8.85 0.26
C HIS A 152 -13.51 -8.79 1.09
N VAL A 153 -12.37 -9.17 0.50
CA VAL A 153 -11.07 -9.17 1.19
C VAL A 153 -10.32 -7.85 0.99
N PRO A 154 -9.61 -7.33 2.00
CA PRO A 154 -8.71 -6.21 1.81
C PRO A 154 -7.52 -6.63 0.95
N GLY A 155 -6.81 -5.68 0.34
CA GLY A 155 -5.71 -6.04 -0.54
C GLY A 155 -4.95 -4.88 -1.17
N MET A 156 -4.03 -5.26 -2.05
CA MET A 156 -3.20 -4.35 -2.83
C MET A 156 -3.30 -4.69 -4.32
N CYS A 157 -3.33 -3.65 -5.16
CA CYS A 157 -3.17 -3.82 -6.60
C CYS A 157 -1.69 -4.05 -6.96
N LYS A 158 -1.42 -4.46 -8.20
CA LYS A 158 -0.05 -4.67 -8.70
C LYS A 158 0.87 -3.45 -8.59
N HIS A 159 0.34 -2.23 -8.66
CA HIS A 159 1.13 -1.01 -8.52
C HIS A 159 1.65 -0.82 -7.09
N LEU A 160 0.81 -1.14 -6.09
CA LEU A 160 1.19 -1.12 -4.68
C LEU A 160 2.19 -2.24 -4.37
N LEU A 161 1.96 -3.45 -4.91
CA LEU A 161 2.89 -4.57 -4.77
C LEU A 161 4.27 -4.24 -5.34
N LYS A 162 4.30 -3.66 -6.55
CA LYS A 162 5.54 -3.24 -7.19
C LYS A 162 6.27 -2.17 -6.38
N MET A 163 5.55 -1.18 -5.87
CA MET A 163 6.09 -0.15 -4.99
C MET A 163 6.70 -0.77 -3.72
N THR A 164 6.01 -1.72 -3.10
CA THR A 164 6.53 -2.48 -1.96
C THR A 164 7.84 -3.19 -2.28
N GLU A 165 7.90 -3.94 -3.39
CA GLU A 165 9.12 -4.65 -3.80
C GLU A 165 10.30 -3.69 -3.94
N ASP A 166 10.07 -2.52 -4.54
CA ASP A 166 11.13 -1.53 -4.72
C ASP A 166 11.54 -0.90 -3.37
N LEU A 167 10.60 -0.67 -2.45
CA LEU A 167 10.92 -0.22 -1.09
C LEU A 167 11.75 -1.24 -0.31
N GLN A 168 11.48 -2.54 -0.48
CA GLN A 168 12.33 -3.61 0.08
C GLN A 168 13.75 -3.55 -0.51
N ARG A 169 13.88 -3.34 -1.83
CA ARG A 169 15.21 -3.21 -2.47
C ARG A 169 15.99 -1.99 -2.00
N THR A 170 15.31 -0.89 -1.63
CA THR A 170 15.96 0.28 -1.05
C THR A 170 16.40 0.09 0.41
N GLY A 171 15.99 -1.02 1.04
CA GLY A 171 16.24 -1.28 2.46
C GLY A 171 15.27 -0.55 3.41
N LEU A 172 14.33 0.24 2.90
CA LEU A 172 13.34 0.92 3.74
C LEU A 172 12.38 -0.07 4.42
N LEU A 173 12.00 -1.13 3.71
CA LEU A 173 11.25 -2.25 4.27
C LEU A 173 12.20 -3.44 4.46
N ASN A 174 12.23 -4.02 5.65
CA ASN A 174 13.09 -5.18 5.98
C ASN A 174 12.32 -6.40 6.49
#